data_AF-A0A1G9K0H3-F1
#
_entry.id   AF-A0A1G9K0H3-F1
#
_cell.length_a   1.000
_cell.length_b   1.000
_cell.length_c   1.000
_cell.angle_alpha   90.00
_cell.angle_beta   90.00
_cell.angle_gamma   90.00
#
_symmetry.space_group_name_H-M   'P 1'
#
loop_
_entity.id
_entity.type
_entity.pdbx_description
1 polymer ?
#
loop_
_entity_poly.entity_id
_entity_poly.type
_entity_poly.pdbx_seq_one_letter_code
_entity_poly.pdbx_strand_id
1 'polypeptide(L)'
;MIWEGHPWPVDAAELAVGNSAVMAMTPQPVAHHALRALDGEVFLNKTGATNGFGSYVAMIPSERIGVVVLTNRNHPNPVRAEATLELINQVLEQADR
;
A
#
# COMPACT_ATOMS: atom_id res chain seq x y z
N MET A 1 -6.87 -12.51 -7.63
CA MET A 1 -5.63 -12.05 -6.95
C MET A 1 -6.01 -11.35 -5.66
N ILE A 2 -5.15 -11.41 -4.63
CA ILE A 2 -5.40 -10.79 -3.31
C ILE A 2 -4.68 -9.45 -3.13
N TRP A 3 -3.59 -9.20 -3.87
CA TRP A 3 -2.87 -7.92 -3.85
C TRP A 3 -3.68 -6.78 -4.47
N GLU A 4 -3.56 -5.60 -3.88
CA GLU A 4 -4.07 -4.33 -4.41
C GLU A 4 -2.88 -3.56 -5.02
N GLY A 5 -3.07 -2.94 -6.18
CA GLY A 5 -1.99 -2.32 -6.95
C GLY A 5 -2.32 -0.91 -7.41
N HIS A 6 -1.38 0.02 -7.18
CA HIS A 6 -1.43 1.40 -7.64
C HIS A 6 -0.26 1.67 -8.62
N PRO A 7 -0.39 2.61 -9.57
CA PRO A 7 0.76 3.11 -10.32
C PRO A 7 1.87 3.59 -9.37
N TRP A 8 3.13 3.33 -9.72
CA TRP A 8 4.27 3.90 -9.03
C TRP A 8 4.93 4.97 -9.93
N PRO A 9 5.29 6.16 -9.42
CA PRO A 9 5.07 6.66 -8.06
C PRO A 9 3.58 6.86 -7.72
N VAL A 10 3.19 6.55 -6.48
CA VAL A 10 1.79 6.66 -6.01
C VAL A 10 1.57 7.96 -5.25
N ASP A 11 0.41 8.60 -5.45
CA ASP A 11 -0.01 9.75 -4.65
C ASP A 11 -0.49 9.32 -3.25
N ALA A 12 -0.06 10.05 -2.21
CA ALA A 12 -0.37 9.70 -0.83
C ALA A 12 -1.88 9.79 -0.52
N ALA A 13 -2.59 10.75 -1.11
CA ALA A 13 -4.03 10.89 -0.92
C ALA A 13 -4.79 9.76 -1.63
N GLU A 14 -4.37 9.37 -2.83
CA GLU A 14 -4.94 8.21 -3.53
C GLU A 14 -4.72 6.92 -2.73
N LEU A 15 -3.50 6.71 -2.21
CA LEU A 15 -3.18 5.57 -1.37
C LEU A 15 -4.03 5.53 -0.09
N ALA A 16 -4.25 6.69 0.54
CA ALA A 16 -5.11 6.81 1.72
C ALA A 16 -6.57 6.45 1.42
N VAL A 17 -7.11 6.86 0.26
CA VAL A 17 -8.46 6.51 -0.19
C VAL A 17 -8.57 5.00 -0.44
N GLY A 18 -7.62 4.42 -1.16
CA GLY A 18 -7.57 2.98 -1.44
C GLY A 18 -7.48 2.12 -0.18
N ASN A 19 -6.84 2.61 0.88
CA ASN A 19 -6.71 1.89 2.15
C ASN A 19 -7.76 2.27 3.20
N SER A 20 -8.74 3.10 2.84
CA SER A 20 -9.73 3.62 3.79
C SER A 20 -10.71 2.56 4.30
N ALA A 21 -11.35 2.84 5.45
CA ALA A 21 -12.44 2.00 5.94
C ALA A 21 -13.65 1.98 4.98
N VAL A 22 -13.86 3.07 4.23
CA VAL A 22 -14.92 3.15 3.21
C VAL A 22 -14.65 2.14 2.09
N MET A 23 -13.41 2.06 1.58
CA MET A 23 -13.03 1.05 0.58
C MET A 23 -13.29 -0.38 1.08
N ALA A 24 -13.00 -0.65 2.35
CA ALA A 24 -13.16 -1.99 2.93
C ALA A 24 -14.63 -2.36 3.24
N MET A 25 -15.46 -1.39 3.63
CA MET A 25 -16.77 -1.66 4.24
C MET A 25 -17.96 -1.29 3.35
N THR A 26 -17.74 -0.60 2.23
CA THR A 26 -18.83 -0.19 1.34
C THR A 26 -18.66 -0.77 -0.06
N PRO A 27 -19.74 -1.17 -0.74
CA PRO A 27 -19.67 -1.53 -2.16
C PRO A 27 -19.09 -0.38 -2.99
N GLN A 28 -18.18 -0.72 -3.90
CA GLN A 28 -17.59 0.23 -4.85
C GLN A 28 -17.95 -0.16 -6.27
N PRO A 29 -18.27 0.80 -7.16
CA PRO A 29 -18.40 0.52 -8.58
C PRO A 29 -17.04 0.08 -9.14
N VAL A 30 -17.04 -0.96 -9.98
CA VAL A 30 -15.83 -1.48 -10.61
C VAL A 30 -15.84 -1.14 -12.10
N ALA A 31 -14.74 -0.57 -12.58
CA ALA A 31 -14.44 -0.47 -14.00
C ALA A 31 -13.55 -1.66 -14.40
N HIS A 32 -13.94 -2.36 -15.47
CA HIS A 32 -13.12 -3.43 -16.01
C HIS A 32 -11.98 -2.85 -16.84
N HIS A 33 -10.76 -3.30 -16.55
CA HIS A 33 -9.56 -2.96 -17.29
C HIS A 33 -8.93 -4.23 -17.88
N ALA A 34 -8.10 -4.05 -18.90
CA ALA A 34 -7.23 -5.13 -19.37
C ALA A 34 -6.32 -5.58 -18.21
N LEU A 35 -5.93 -6.86 -18.22
CA LEU A 35 -4.99 -7.38 -17.23
C LEU A 35 -3.68 -6.59 -17.29
N ARG A 36 -3.28 -6.02 -16.15
CA ARG A 36 -2.01 -5.33 -15.97
C ARG A 36 -1.01 -6.28 -15.30
N ALA A 37 0.22 -6.27 -15.79
CA ALA A 37 1.33 -6.99 -15.17
C ALA A 37 1.66 -6.35 -13.80
N LEU A 38 1.97 -7.18 -12.80
CA LEU A 38 2.31 -6.72 -11.44
C LEU A 38 3.82 -6.69 -11.18
N ASP A 39 4.62 -6.83 -12.24
CA ASP A 39 6.08 -6.78 -12.27
C ASP A 39 6.53 -5.51 -13.00
N GLY A 40 6.76 -4.44 -12.24
CA GLY A 40 7.22 -3.17 -12.80
C GLY A 40 6.93 -1.98 -11.90
N GLU A 41 6.59 -0.84 -12.51
CA GLU A 41 6.21 0.41 -11.85
C GLU A 41 4.80 0.30 -11.23
N VAL A 42 4.72 -0.49 -10.17
CA VAL A 42 3.50 -0.73 -9.41
C VAL A 42 3.82 -0.74 -7.92
N PHE A 43 3.03 0.00 -7.16
CA PHE A 43 2.99 -0.09 -5.71
C PHE A 43 1.96 -1.15 -5.32
N LEU A 44 2.43 -2.31 -4.88
CA LEU A 44 1.59 -3.40 -4.40
C LEU A 44 1.46 -3.30 -2.90
N ASN A 45 0.24 -3.45 -2.36
CA ASN A 45 0.05 -3.46 -0.91
C ASN A 45 -1.01 -4.44 -0.42
N LYS A 46 -0.97 -4.67 0.90
CA LYS A 46 -2.06 -5.30 1.63
C LYS A 46 -2.12 -4.85 3.08
N THR A 47 -3.34 -4.61 3.56
CA THR A 47 -3.67 -4.38 4.98
C THR A 47 -4.11 -5.68 5.67
N GLY A 48 -3.82 -5.78 6.96
CA GLY A 48 -4.40 -6.78 7.86
C GLY A 48 -4.61 -6.19 9.26
N ALA A 49 -5.64 -6.66 9.96
CA ALA A 49 -5.93 -6.25 11.32
C ALA A 49 -6.70 -7.32 12.10
N THR A 50 -6.47 -7.36 13.42
CA THR A 50 -7.30 -8.05 14.41
C THR A 50 -7.63 -7.07 15.54
N ASN A 51 -8.29 -7.52 16.61
CA ASN A 51 -8.63 -6.65 17.75
C ASN A 51 -7.40 -6.00 18.41
N GLY A 52 -6.24 -6.66 18.38
CA GLY A 52 -5.02 -6.20 19.06
C GLY A 52 -3.84 -5.92 18.13
N PHE A 53 -3.94 -6.21 16.83
CA PHE A 53 -2.81 -6.14 15.91
C PHE A 53 -3.16 -5.42 14.62
N GLY A 54 -2.15 -4.79 14.03
CA GLY A 54 -2.18 -4.27 12.68
C GLY A 54 -0.98 -4.76 11.87
N SER A 55 -1.21 -5.10 10.61
CA SER A 55 -0.16 -5.26 9.60
C SER A 55 -0.39 -4.40 8.36
N TYR A 56 0.71 -3.97 7.75
CA TYR A 56 0.73 -3.39 6.41
C TYR A 56 1.95 -3.94 5.67
N VAL A 57 1.76 -4.38 4.43
CA VAL A 57 2.83 -4.85 3.57
C VAL A 57 2.78 -4.04 2.28
N ALA A 58 3.93 -3.58 1.82
CA ALA A 58 4.09 -2.90 0.54
C ALA A 58 5.31 -3.45 -0.23
N MET A 59 5.21 -3.50 -1.56
CA MET A 59 6.30 -3.89 -2.45
C MET A 59 6.27 -3.05 -3.71
N ILE A 60 7.46 -2.67 -4.20
CA ILE A 60 7.63 -1.96 -5.48
C ILE A 60 8.68 -2.71 -6.29
N PRO A 61 8.26 -3.58 -7.23
CA PRO A 61 9.19 -4.44 -7.96
C PRO A 61 10.26 -3.70 -8.76
N SER A 62 9.91 -2.57 -9.40
CA SER A 62 10.87 -1.74 -10.16
C SER A 62 12.03 -1.22 -9.29
N GLU A 63 11.73 -0.90 -8.02
CA GLU A 63 12.70 -0.37 -7.05
C GLU A 63 13.39 -1.48 -6.23
N ARG A 64 12.99 -2.75 -6.42
CA ARG A 64 13.49 -3.90 -5.66
C ARG A 64 13.37 -3.71 -4.14
N ILE A 65 12.31 -3.03 -3.69
CA ILE A 65 12.03 -2.75 -2.28
C ILE A 65 10.73 -3.41 -1.83
N GLY A 66 10.73 -3.87 -0.58
CA GLY A 66 9.54 -4.33 0.13
C GLY A 66 9.62 -3.96 1.60
N VAL A 67 8.49 -3.53 2.16
CA VAL A 67 8.38 -3.11 3.56
C VAL A 67 7.25 -3.88 4.24
N VAL A 68 7.54 -4.37 5.45
CA VAL A 68 6.57 -5.03 6.33
C VAL A 68 6.48 -4.26 7.63
N VAL A 69 5.28 -3.77 7.95
CA VAL A 69 4.97 -3.09 9.20
C VAL A 69 4.05 -3.99 10.02
N LEU A 70 4.48 -4.32 11.25
CA LEU A 70 3.71 -5.10 12.21
C LEU A 70 3.56 -4.31 13.51
N THR A 71 2.34 -4.17 14.01
CA THR A 71 2.02 -3.41 15.21
C THR A 71 1.17 -4.24 16.17
N ASN A 72 1.44 -4.11 17.47
CA ASN A 72 0.63 -4.68 18.56
C ASN A 72 -0.51 -3.74 19.00
N ARG A 73 -0.99 -2.92 18.06
CA ARG A 73 -2.19 -2.09 18.17
C ARG A 73 -2.79 -1.93 16.77
N ASN A 74 -4.11 -1.92 16.68
CA ASN A 74 -4.83 -1.69 15.43
C ASN A 74 -4.88 -0.18 15.09
N HIS A 75 -3.80 0.33 14.49
CA HIS A 75 -3.77 1.70 13.98
C HIS A 75 -4.60 1.83 12.69
N PRO A 76 -5.22 2.99 12.42
CA PRO A 76 -5.98 3.20 11.18
C PRO A 76 -5.16 2.84 9.93
N ASN A 77 -5.80 2.18 8.96
CA ASN A 77 -5.13 1.77 7.71
C ASN A 77 -4.42 2.93 6.97
N PRO A 78 -5.04 4.12 6.79
CA PRO A 78 -4.39 5.20 6.06
C PRO A 78 -3.08 5.66 6.73
N VAL A 79 -3.05 5.71 8.06
CA VAL A 79 -1.85 6.07 8.83
C VAL A 79 -0.73 5.07 8.59
N ARG A 80 -1.05 3.77 8.55
CA ARG A 80 -0.05 2.72 8.26
C ARG A 80 0.46 2.80 6.82
N ALA A 81 -0.42 3.11 5.88
CA ALA A 81 -0.07 3.27 4.47
C ALA A 81 0.83 4.49 4.23
N GLU A 82 0.47 5.64 4.80
CA GLU A 82 1.22 6.90 4.72
C GLU A 82 2.62 6.75 5.30
N ALA A 83 2.73 6.25 6.53
CA ALA A 83 4.04 6.03 7.17
C ALA A 83 4.92 5.06 6.39
N THR A 84 4.32 4.05 5.74
CA THR A 84 5.08 3.10 4.90
C THR A 84 5.56 3.75 3.61
N LEU A 85 4.73 4.56 2.95
CA LEU A 85 5.11 5.31 1.75
C LEU A 85 6.21 6.32 2.06
N GLU A 86 6.11 7.04 3.18
CA GLU A 86 7.13 7.97 3.63
C GLU A 86 8.48 7.26 3.87
N LEU A 87 8.46 6.13 4.59
CA LEU A 87 9.66 5.32 4.82
C LEU A 87 10.30 4.86 3.51
N ILE A 88 9.50 4.37 2.56
CA ILE A 88 9.97 3.94 1.24
C ILE A 88 10.68 5.09 0.52
N ASN A 89 10.04 6.26 0.44
CA ASN A 89 10.62 7.43 -0.23
C ASN A 89 11.95 7.83 0.42
N GLN A 90 12.01 7.88 1.75
CA GLN A 90 13.25 8.21 2.47
C GLN A 90 14.37 7.19 2.20
N VAL A 91 14.05 5.90 2.09
CA VAL A 91 15.03 4.85 1.77
C VAL A 91 15.54 4.99 0.34
N LEU A 92 14.66 5.26 -0.64
CA LEU A 92 15.05 5.46 -2.03
C LEU A 92 15.91 6.72 -2.21
N GLU A 93 15.51 7.84 -1.58
CA GLU A 93 16.31 9.08 -1.56
C GLU A 93 17.69 8.92 -0.89
N GLN A 94 17.85 7.95 0.00
CA GLN A 94 19.15 7.62 0.59
C GLN A 94 19.99 6.73 -0.32
N ALA A 95 19.37 5.86 -1.11
CA ALA A 95 20.06 4.97 -2.04
C ALA A 95 20.59 5.70 -3.29
N ASP A 96 19.94 6.80 -3.69
CA ASP A 96 20.36 7.64 -4.82
C ASP A 96 21.49 8.65 -4.48
N ARG A 97 21.91 8.70 -3.21
CA ARG A 97 23.03 9.53 -2.74
C ARG A 97 24.35 8.77 -2.73
#